data_AF-A0AAW1NVX1-F1
#
_entry.id   AF-A0AAW1NVX1-F1
#
_cell.length_a   1.000
_cell.length_b   1.000
_cell.length_c   1.000
_cell.angle_alpha   90.00
_cell.angle_beta   90.00
_cell.angle_gamma   90.00
#
_symmetry.space_group_name_H-M   'P 1'
#
loop_
_entity.id
_entity.type
_entity.pdbx_description
1 polymer ?
#
loop_
_entity_poly.entity_id
_entity_poly.type
_entity_poly.pdbx_seq_one_letter_code
_entity_poly.pdbx_strand_id
1 'polypeptide(L)'
;MTQILAVESDALSLIQYLDSHSSSCGYCRGDETSHSLGFVVRELSVDQYQCLMERGWRRSGCYVYHPLNHETCCPQYTIRMEAQAFQPTKEQRRVRRKFDRDTAALSAPEQNRTGLWRRTPLCLLKSEFTQRCRRATIWRPQ
;
A
#
# COMPACT_ATOMS: atom_id res chain seq x y z
N MET A 1 -12.82 -22.02 -20.76
CA MET A 1 -12.03 -21.58 -21.93
C MET A 1 -11.12 -20.45 -21.47
N THR A 2 -9.88 -20.77 -21.11
CA THR A 2 -8.90 -19.81 -20.58
C THR A 2 -8.26 -19.09 -21.76
N GLN A 3 -8.60 -17.82 -21.97
CA GLN A 3 -7.91 -16.98 -22.96
C GLN A 3 -6.69 -16.34 -22.30
N ILE A 4 -5.51 -16.70 -22.79
CA ILE A 4 -4.24 -16.05 -22.50
C ILE A 4 -4.18 -14.82 -23.41
N LEU A 5 -4.39 -13.62 -22.85
CA LEU A 5 -4.03 -12.40 -23.54
C LEU A 5 -2.56 -12.12 -23.27
N ALA A 6 -1.73 -12.34 -24.29
CA ALA A 6 -0.33 -11.98 -24.28
C ALA A 6 -0.21 -10.45 -24.24
N VAL A 7 0.36 -9.92 -23.17
CA VAL A 7 0.93 -8.57 -23.16
C VAL A 7 2.39 -8.74 -23.61
N GLU A 8 2.70 -8.28 -24.83
CA GLU A 8 4.08 -8.20 -25.33
C GLU A 8 4.91 -7.31 -24.40
N SER A 9 5.94 -7.88 -23.75
CA SER A 9 7.15 -7.21 -23.26
C SER A 9 8.00 -8.19 -22.44
N ASP A 10 9.01 -8.79 -23.07
CA ASP A 10 10.33 -9.35 -22.62
C ASP A 10 10.54 -9.99 -21.23
N ALA A 11 9.51 -10.28 -20.45
CA ALA A 11 9.57 -11.17 -19.31
C ALA A 11 8.24 -11.93 -19.21
N LEU A 12 8.28 -13.25 -19.37
CA LEU A 12 7.13 -14.13 -19.24
C LEU A 12 6.59 -14.05 -17.80
N SER A 13 5.60 -13.18 -17.57
CA SER A 13 4.84 -13.18 -16.32
C SER A 13 3.80 -14.30 -16.41
N LEU A 14 3.93 -15.33 -15.57
CA LEU A 14 2.91 -16.36 -15.45
C LEU A 14 1.73 -15.79 -14.67
N ILE A 15 0.65 -15.46 -15.39
CA ILE A 15 -0.56 -14.84 -14.88
C ILE A 15 -1.64 -15.91 -14.73
N GLN A 16 -2.17 -16.07 -13.52
CA GLN A 16 -3.40 -16.80 -13.27
C GLN A 16 -4.53 -15.79 -13.06
N TYR A 17 -5.42 -15.67 -14.04
CA TYR A 17 -6.59 -14.79 -13.95
C TYR A 17 -7.52 -15.30 -12.84
N LEU A 18 -7.95 -14.38 -11.98
CA LEU A 18 -8.97 -14.61 -10.97
C LEU A 18 -10.20 -13.79 -11.36
N ASP A 19 -11.37 -14.38 -11.15
CA ASP A 19 -12.64 -13.72 -11.43
C ASP A 19 -12.84 -12.49 -10.54
N SER A 20 -13.89 -11.72 -10.82
CA SER A 20 -14.26 -10.60 -9.94
C SER A 20 -14.49 -11.10 -8.51
N HIS A 21 -13.77 -10.51 -7.57
CA HIS A 21 -13.90 -10.78 -6.14
C HIS A 21 -14.65 -9.63 -5.47
N SER A 22 -15.73 -9.97 -4.79
CA SER A 22 -16.45 -9.10 -3.87
C SER A 22 -16.03 -9.37 -2.43
N SER A 23 -16.03 -8.33 -1.61
CA SER A 23 -15.74 -8.41 -0.18
C SER A 23 -16.42 -7.27 0.56
N SER A 24 -16.37 -7.32 1.90
CA SER A 24 -16.85 -6.21 2.72
C SER A 24 -16.00 -4.96 2.55
N CYS A 25 -16.64 -3.80 2.52
CA CYS A 25 -15.95 -2.54 2.30
C CYS A 25 -15.18 -2.11 3.56
N GLY A 26 -13.86 -1.92 3.44
CA GLY A 26 -13.00 -1.48 4.54
C GLY A 26 -13.30 -0.07 5.09
N TYR A 27 -14.09 0.74 4.37
CA TYR A 27 -14.45 2.10 4.79
C TYR A 27 -15.82 2.13 5.49
N CYS A 28 -16.90 1.89 4.75
CA CYS A 28 -18.26 1.97 5.26
C CYS A 28 -18.77 0.67 5.90
N ARG A 29 -18.00 -0.43 5.80
CA ARG A 29 -18.35 -1.77 6.32
C ARG A 29 -19.60 -2.38 5.69
N GLY A 30 -19.98 -1.96 4.48
CA GLY A 30 -21.03 -2.64 3.73
C GLY A 30 -20.57 -4.04 3.28
N ASP A 31 -21.45 -5.03 3.37
CA ASP A 31 -21.16 -6.40 2.96
C ASP A 31 -21.23 -6.54 1.43
N GLU A 32 -20.26 -7.25 0.83
CA GLU A 32 -20.20 -7.49 -0.62
C GLU A 32 -20.27 -6.22 -1.50
N THR A 33 -19.78 -5.08 -0.97
CA THR A 33 -19.81 -3.77 -1.67
C THR A 33 -18.45 -3.32 -2.19
N SER A 34 -17.40 -4.12 -1.99
CA SER A 34 -16.05 -3.86 -2.50
C SER A 34 -15.69 -4.87 -3.57
N HIS A 35 -15.64 -4.40 -4.83
CA HIS A 35 -15.39 -5.23 -6.01
C HIS A 35 -14.00 -4.98 -6.57
N SER A 36 -13.31 -6.05 -6.93
CA SER A 36 -11.99 -5.99 -7.55
C SER A 36 -11.79 -7.12 -8.54
N LEU A 37 -11.08 -6.82 -9.63
CA LEU A 37 -10.52 -7.83 -10.53
C LEU A 37 -9.11 -8.14 -10.08
N GLY A 38 -8.65 -9.37 -10.26
CA GLY A 38 -7.30 -9.70 -9.85
C GLY A 38 -6.70 -10.86 -10.60
N PHE A 39 -5.41 -11.04 -10.39
CA PHE A 39 -4.67 -12.16 -10.90
C PHE A 39 -3.48 -12.45 -9.99
N VAL A 40 -3.05 -13.70 -9.95
CA VAL A 40 -1.83 -14.10 -9.24
C VAL A 40 -0.69 -14.13 -10.23
N VAL A 41 0.44 -13.56 -9.83
CA VAL A 41 1.68 -13.51 -10.61
C VAL A 41 2.80 -14.16 -9.83
N ARG A 42 3.55 -15.08 -10.47
CA ARG A 42 4.77 -15.64 -9.88
C ARG A 42 5.97 -14.69 -10.02
N GLU A 43 6.14 -14.12 -11.21
CA GLU A 43 7.26 -13.24 -11.57
C GLU A 43 6.74 -12.01 -12.30
N LEU A 44 7.16 -10.82 -11.85
CA LEU A 44 6.76 -9.54 -12.41
C LEU A 44 7.98 -8.62 -12.45
N SER A 45 8.33 -8.13 -13.64
CA SER A 45 9.42 -7.16 -13.75
C SER A 45 9.02 -5.81 -13.14
N VAL A 46 10.01 -5.00 -12.79
CA VAL A 46 9.79 -3.67 -12.20
C VAL A 46 9.03 -2.76 -13.19
N ASP A 47 9.37 -2.82 -14.48
CA ASP A 47 8.75 -1.99 -15.51
C ASP A 47 7.31 -2.42 -15.83
N GLN A 48 7.03 -3.73 -15.84
CA GLN A 48 5.66 -4.24 -15.96
C GLN A 48 4.82 -3.82 -14.74
N TYR A 49 5.38 -3.90 -13.53
CA TYR A 49 4.68 -3.47 -12.33
C TYR A 49 4.42 -1.95 -12.34
N GLN A 50 5.38 -1.16 -12.80
CA GLN A 50 5.22 0.28 -13.02
C GLN A 50 4.04 0.56 -13.96
N CYS A 51 3.98 -0.10 -15.11
CA CYS A 51 2.88 0.02 -16.07
C CYS A 51 1.52 -0.36 -15.49
N LEU A 52 1.48 -1.38 -14.62
CA LEU A 52 0.27 -1.80 -13.90
C LEU A 52 -0.16 -0.75 -12.87
N MET A 53 0.78 -0.24 -12.06
CA MET A 53 0.50 0.81 -11.07
C MET A 53 -0.03 2.09 -11.71
N GLU A 54 0.51 2.49 -12.85
CA GLU A 54 0.05 3.67 -13.61
C GLU A 54 -1.38 3.52 -14.12
N ARG A 55 -1.82 2.28 -14.34
CA ARG A 55 -3.20 1.93 -14.71
C ARG A 55 -4.11 1.67 -13.50
N GLY A 56 -3.65 1.91 -12.28
CA GLY A 56 -4.46 1.76 -11.06
C GLY A 56 -4.45 0.36 -10.43
N TRP A 57 -3.61 -0.57 -10.91
CA TRP A 57 -3.44 -1.88 -10.28
C TRP A 57 -2.62 -1.78 -8.99
N ARG A 58 -2.93 -2.66 -8.04
CA ARG A 58 -2.32 -2.76 -6.71
C ARG A 58 -1.79 -4.18 -6.49
N ARG A 59 -0.86 -4.36 -5.55
CA ARG A 59 -0.24 -5.66 -5.25
C ARG A 59 -0.22 -5.97 -3.76
N SER A 60 -0.43 -7.23 -3.41
CA SER A 60 -0.31 -7.76 -2.05
C SER A 60 0.27 -9.17 -2.12
N GLY A 61 1.57 -9.30 -1.82
CA GLY A 61 2.31 -10.54 -2.08
C GLY A 61 2.33 -10.86 -3.57
N CYS A 62 1.93 -12.08 -3.95
CA CYS A 62 1.83 -12.51 -5.35
C CYS A 62 0.50 -12.12 -6.02
N TYR A 63 -0.45 -11.55 -5.28
CA TYR A 63 -1.76 -11.15 -5.81
C TYR A 63 -1.72 -9.71 -6.30
N VAL A 64 -2.16 -9.48 -7.53
CA VAL A 64 -2.29 -8.17 -8.16
C VAL A 64 -3.76 -7.93 -8.46
N TYR A 65 -4.28 -6.75 -8.12
CA TYR A 65 -5.72 -6.47 -8.22
C TYR A 65 -6.01 -5.02 -8.63
N HIS A 66 -7.14 -4.82 -9.31
CA HIS A 66 -7.67 -3.54 -9.73
C HIS A 66 -9.05 -3.34 -9.11
N PRO A 67 -9.26 -2.31 -8.25
CA PRO A 67 -10.57 -2.03 -7.68
C PRO A 67 -11.53 -1.53 -8.77
N LEU A 68 -12.73 -2.10 -8.82
CA LEU A 68 -13.80 -1.65 -9.72
C LEU A 68 -14.53 -0.49 -9.06
N ASN A 69 -13.98 0.73 -9.20
CA ASN A 69 -14.47 1.93 -8.52
C ASN A 69 -15.90 2.35 -8.91
N HIS A 70 -16.41 1.90 -10.05
CA HIS A 70 -17.78 2.18 -10.50
C HIS A 70 -18.82 1.26 -9.84
N GLU A 71 -18.40 0.06 -9.41
CA GLU A 71 -19.26 -0.91 -8.71
C GLU A 71 -19.08 -0.80 -7.19
N THR A 72 -17.88 -0.43 -6.75
CA THR A 72 -17.54 -0.35 -5.32
C THR A 72 -18.14 0.88 -4.66
N CYS A 73 -18.75 0.71 -3.49
CA CYS A 73 -19.41 1.80 -2.76
C CYS A 73 -18.48 2.93 -2.29
N CYS A 74 -17.19 2.63 -2.07
CA CYS A 74 -16.16 3.59 -1.63
C CYS A 74 -14.95 3.51 -2.58
N PRO A 75 -14.85 4.41 -3.58
CA PRO A 75 -13.80 4.39 -4.58
C PRO A 75 -12.40 4.47 -3.96
N GLN A 76 -11.50 3.60 -4.44
CA GLN A 76 -10.14 3.50 -3.94
C GLN A 76 -9.14 4.19 -4.88
N TYR A 77 -9.01 5.51 -4.76
CA TYR A 77 -8.02 6.26 -5.55
C TYR A 77 -6.60 6.02 -5.02
N THR A 78 -5.69 5.68 -5.94
CA THR A 78 -4.27 5.56 -5.65
C THR A 78 -3.63 6.94 -5.66
N ILE A 79 -3.05 7.36 -4.53
CA ILE A 79 -2.23 8.57 -4.48
C ILE A 79 -0.79 8.16 -4.77
N ARG A 80 -0.21 8.71 -5.83
CA ARG A 80 1.19 8.48 -6.20
C ARG A 80 1.99 9.76 -6.02
N MET A 81 3.18 9.62 -5.45
CA MET A 81 4.15 10.70 -5.31
C MET A 81 5.46 10.24 -5.93
N GLU A 82 6.05 11.09 -6.76
CA GLU A 82 7.37 10.85 -7.31
C GLU A 82 8.43 11.06 -6.21
N ALA A 83 9.13 9.99 -5.84
CA ALA A 83 10.10 10.03 -4.74
C ALA A 83 11.27 10.96 -5.03
N GLN A 84 11.69 11.10 -6.30
CA GLN A 84 12.80 11.96 -6.71
C GLN A 84 12.42 13.44 -6.65
N ALA A 85 11.17 13.78 -6.96
CA ALA A 85 10.64 15.14 -6.88
C ALA A 85 10.18 15.54 -5.47
N PHE A 86 10.12 14.60 -4.53
CA PHE A 86 9.61 14.85 -3.19
C PHE A 86 10.56 15.74 -2.37
N GLN A 87 10.08 16.93 -2.00
CA GLN A 87 10.80 17.85 -1.14
C GLN A 87 10.18 17.90 0.26
N PRO A 88 10.89 17.45 1.32
CA PRO A 88 10.29 17.32 2.64
C PRO A 88 10.13 18.69 3.34
N THR A 89 8.94 18.95 3.86
CA THR A 89 8.64 20.14 4.64
C THR A 89 9.38 20.15 5.99
N LYS A 90 9.38 21.28 6.70
CA LYS A 90 9.98 21.41 8.03
C LYS A 90 9.37 20.41 9.03
N GLU A 91 8.06 20.22 8.96
CA GLU A 91 7.29 19.31 9.81
C GLU A 91 7.64 17.85 9.49
N GLN A 92 7.71 17.49 8.21
CA GLN A 92 8.09 16.15 7.77
C GLN A 92 9.54 15.80 8.19
N ARG A 93 10.47 16.77 8.11
CA ARG A 93 11.83 16.60 8.63
C ARG A 93 11.86 16.38 10.15
N ARG A 94 10.99 17.06 10.91
CA ARG A 94 10.87 16.86 12.37
C ARG A 94 10.36 15.46 12.70
N VAL A 95 9.35 14.97 11.98
CA VAL A 95 8.81 13.60 12.16
C VAL A 95 9.88 12.56 11.84
N ARG A 96 10.63 12.72 10.74
CA ARG A 96 11.72 11.82 10.38
C ARG A 96 12.76 11.70 11.50
N ARG A 97 13.25 12.82 12.03
CA ARG A 97 14.22 12.81 13.15
C ARG A 97 13.70 12.10 14.40
N LYS A 98 12.40 12.23 14.69
CA LYS A 98 11.76 11.49 15.79
C LYS A 98 11.77 9.99 15.50
N PHE A 99 11.35 9.59 14.31
CA PHE A 99 11.36 8.19 13.88
C PHE A 99 12.76 7.58 13.97
N ASP A 100 13.77 8.24 13.40
CA ASP A 100 15.16 7.77 13.38
C ASP A 100 15.68 7.52 14.80
N ARG A 101 15.40 8.43 15.74
CA ARG A 101 15.78 8.27 17.16
C ARG A 101 15.07 7.08 17.80
N ASP A 102 13.78 6.91 17.53
CA ASP A 102 12.97 5.86 18.14
C ASP A 102 13.33 4.47 17.54
N THR A 103 13.81 4.40 16.29
CA THR A 103 14.24 3.15 15.63
C THR A 103 15.74 2.85 15.77
N ALA A 104 16.59 3.80 16.16
CA ALA A 104 18.03 3.58 16.33
C ALA A 104 18.37 2.44 17.31
N ALA A 105 17.50 2.16 18.27
CA ALA A 105 17.65 1.05 19.21
C ALA A 105 17.42 -0.33 18.56
N LEU A 106 16.72 -0.40 17.42
CA LEU A 106 16.44 -1.64 16.68
C LEU A 106 17.59 -2.04 15.74
N SER A 107 18.48 -1.11 15.39
CA SER A 107 19.62 -1.34 14.50
C SER A 107 20.93 -1.68 15.24
N ALA A 108 20.90 -1.84 16.57
CA ALA A 108 22.08 -2.22 17.35
C ALA A 108 22.45 -3.71 17.11
N PRO A 109 23.74 -4.05 16.99
CA PRO A 109 24.20 -5.43 16.79
C PRO A 109 23.75 -6.35 17.93
N GLU A 110 23.39 -7.57 17.56
CA GLU A 110 22.75 -8.63 18.36
C GLU A 110 23.43 -8.89 19.72
N GLN A 111 24.77 -8.71 19.83
CA GLN A 111 25.55 -9.07 21.02
C GLN A 111 25.25 -8.25 22.29
N ASN A 112 24.49 -7.15 22.21
CA ASN A 112 24.04 -6.38 23.39
C ASN A 112 22.53 -6.56 23.71
N ARG A 113 21.85 -7.56 23.13
CA ARG A 113 20.39 -7.77 23.32
C ARG A 113 19.99 -8.49 24.63
N THR A 114 20.92 -8.84 25.52
CA THR A 114 20.57 -9.38 26.86
C THR A 114 20.21 -8.23 27.81
N GLY A 115 19.01 -7.68 27.66
CA GLY A 115 18.42 -6.81 28.69
C GLY A 115 17.45 -5.72 28.23
N LEU A 116 17.38 -5.42 26.93
CA LEU A 116 16.67 -4.21 26.45
C LEU A 116 15.20 -4.40 26.04
N TRP A 117 14.58 -5.54 26.32
CA TRP A 117 13.13 -5.76 26.08
C TRP A 117 12.25 -5.53 27.31
N ARG A 118 12.80 -5.06 28.45
CA ARG A 118 12.02 -4.85 29.69
C ARG A 118 11.56 -3.42 29.97
N ARG A 119 11.69 -2.45 29.04
CA ARG A 119 11.34 -1.05 29.35
C ARG A 119 10.47 -0.28 28.37
N THR A 120 9.87 -0.93 27.39
CA THR A 120 8.75 -0.35 26.64
C THR A 120 7.65 -1.39 26.49
N PRO A 121 6.54 -1.29 27.25
CA PRO A 121 5.36 -2.05 26.91
C PRO A 121 4.92 -1.61 25.51
N LEU A 122 4.85 -2.56 24.58
CA LEU A 122 4.38 -2.43 23.21
C LEU A 122 2.89 -2.00 23.11
N CYS A 123 2.30 -1.52 24.20
CA CYS A 123 0.86 -1.34 24.40
C CYS A 123 0.42 0.14 24.47
N LEU A 124 1.33 1.12 24.46
CA LEU A 124 0.99 2.56 24.59
C LEU A 124 1.27 3.39 23.32
N LEU A 125 0.94 2.88 22.14
CA LEU A 125 0.92 3.67 20.89
C LEU A 125 -0.40 3.55 20.11
N LYS A 126 -1.47 3.01 20.72
CA LYS A 126 -2.79 2.86 20.06
C LYS A 126 -3.79 3.99 20.34
N SER A 127 -3.52 4.96 21.21
CA SER A 127 -4.54 5.95 21.62
C SER A 127 -4.33 7.41 21.18
N GLU A 128 -3.18 7.81 20.61
CA GLU A 128 -2.96 9.25 20.28
C GLU A 128 -2.76 9.58 18.78
N PHE A 129 -2.72 8.58 17.88
CA PHE A 129 -2.54 8.86 16.45
C PHE A 129 -3.81 9.37 15.73
N THR A 130 -4.99 9.29 16.37
CA THR A 130 -6.28 9.58 15.75
C THR A 130 -6.79 11.02 15.90
N GLN A 131 -6.05 11.95 16.53
CA GLN A 131 -6.61 13.28 16.82
C GLN A 131 -6.19 14.44 15.88
N ARG A 132 -5.41 14.22 14.82
CA ARG A 132 -4.97 15.36 13.97
C ARG A 132 -5.01 15.13 12.46
N CYS A 133 -6.01 14.41 11.96
CA CYS A 133 -6.41 14.44 10.55
C CYS A 133 -7.78 15.14 10.40
N ARG A 134 -7.83 16.44 10.67
CA ARG A 134 -8.91 17.31 10.16
C ARG A 134 -8.27 18.36 9.28
N ARG A 135 -8.70 18.39 8.01
CA ARG A 135 -8.27 19.24 6.88
C ARG A 135 -7.15 18.67 6.00
N ALA A 136 -7.48 17.64 5.24
CA ALA A 136 -6.99 17.52 3.87
C ALA A 136 -8.13 17.98 2.95
N THR A 137 -7.96 19.16 2.34
CA THR A 137 -8.86 19.64 1.29
C THR A 137 -8.62 18.78 0.05
N ILE A 138 -9.67 18.15 -0.44
CA ILE A 138 -9.66 17.43 -1.72
C ILE A 138 -9.35 18.45 -2.82
N TRP A 139 -8.24 18.26 -3.52
CA TRP A 139 -7.89 19.04 -4.70
C TRP A 139 -8.72 18.53 -5.88
N ARG A 140 -9.58 19.38 -6.45
CA ARG A 140 -10.26 19.11 -7.72
C ARG A 140 -9.41 19.72 -8.85
N PRO A 141 -9.02 18.97 -9.88
CA PRO A 141 -8.58 19.60 -11.12
C PRO A 141 -9.79 20.16 -11.87
N GLN A 142 -9.57 21.29 -12.55
CA GLN A 142 -10.47 21.88 -13.55
C GLN A 142 -10.57 21.00 -14.78
#